data_AF-A0A5R2N762-F1
#
_entry.id   AF-A0A5R2N762-F1
#
_cell.length_a   1.000
_cell.length_b   1.000
_cell.length_c   1.000
_cell.angle_alpha   90.00
_cell.angle_beta   90.00
_cell.angle_gamma   90.00
#
_symmetry.space_group_name_H-M   'P 1'
#
loop_
_entity.id
_entity.type
_entity.pdbx_description
1 polymer ?
#
loop_
_entity_poly.entity_id
_entity_poly.type
_entity_poly.pdbx_seq_one_letter_code
_entity_poly.pdbx_strand_id
1 'polypeptide(L)'
;VVYVSHKLDEVFEIADTVTVLRDGRHISTKPIGEHSNDTLIQDMIGRRIDNLFPRQRGAAGGKVALSVEKLSTARKLDEVSFEARAGEVLGFFGLMGAGRTELAKAIVGYDPITAGTISVDGQRLTPHDTRTGVRLGIGLLTEDRKSEGLMGELPVFQNASLASLGAFARMGFIDTAKEHRAVQDYVDRFRIKTPSLFQQVKNLSGGNQQKVLIS
;
A
#
# COMPACT_ATOMS: atom_id res chain seq x y z
N VAL A 1 3.96 -18.68 29.10
CA VAL A 1 3.31 -17.58 28.34
C VAL A 1 3.66 -17.78 26.88
N VAL A 2 2.73 -17.54 25.95
CA VAL A 2 3.01 -17.61 24.50
C VAL A 2 2.86 -16.19 23.94
N TYR A 3 3.95 -15.65 23.38
CA TYR A 3 3.99 -14.34 22.75
C TYR A 3 4.25 -14.50 21.26
N VAL A 4 3.48 -13.77 20.44
CA VAL A 4 3.60 -13.81 18.97
C VAL A 4 4.01 -12.42 18.51
N SER A 5 5.23 -12.31 17.97
CA SER A 5 5.78 -11.05 17.45
C SER A 5 6.66 -11.28 16.24
N HIS A 6 6.80 -10.22 15.44
CA HIS A 6 7.74 -10.13 14.33
C HIS A 6 8.82 -9.07 14.59
N LYS A 7 8.81 -8.44 15.78
CA LYS A 7 9.83 -7.47 16.21
C LYS A 7 10.91 -8.20 16.97
N LEU A 8 12.08 -8.32 16.36
CA LEU A 8 13.16 -9.17 16.87
C LEU A 8 13.74 -8.65 18.18
N ASP A 9 13.92 -7.34 18.32
CA ASP A 9 14.48 -6.75 19.54
C ASP A 9 13.66 -7.14 20.78
N GLU A 10 12.33 -7.08 20.68
CA GLU A 10 11.44 -7.51 21.76
C GLU A 10 11.56 -9.03 22.02
N VAL A 11 11.66 -9.85 20.97
CA VAL A 11 11.77 -11.31 21.10
C VAL A 11 13.06 -11.70 21.81
N PHE A 12 14.19 -11.06 21.47
CA PHE A 12 15.48 -11.31 22.12
C PHE A 12 15.50 -10.84 23.58
N GLU A 13 14.71 -9.82 23.92
CA GLU A 13 14.63 -9.29 25.29
C GLU A 13 13.81 -10.20 26.22
N ILE A 14 12.70 -10.78 25.74
CA ILE A 14 11.70 -11.39 26.63
C ILE A 14 11.51 -12.90 26.48
N ALA A 15 12.01 -13.53 25.41
CA ALA A 15 11.72 -14.93 25.13
C ALA A 15 12.81 -15.87 25.64
N ASP A 16 12.44 -16.97 26.30
CA ASP A 16 13.38 -18.05 26.63
C ASP A 16 13.60 -19.00 25.45
N THR A 17 12.56 -19.23 24.66
CA THR A 17 12.52 -20.18 23.54
C THR A 17 11.68 -19.61 22.42
N VAL A 18 12.18 -19.72 21.19
CA VAL A 18 11.50 -19.22 20.00
C VAL A 18 11.13 -20.39 19.10
N THR A 19 9.89 -20.35 18.61
CA THR A 19 9.42 -21.25 17.55
C THR A 19 9.10 -20.44 16.30
N VAL A 20 9.72 -20.79 15.19
CA VAL A 20 9.47 -20.15 13.89
C VAL A 20 8.54 -21.02 13.07
N LEU A 21 7.42 -20.44 12.65
CA LEU A 21 6.51 -21.01 11.67
C LEU A 21 6.59 -20.20 10.37
N ARG A 22 6.75 -20.88 9.24
CA ARG A 22 6.76 -20.25 7.91
C ARG A 22 5.92 -21.08 6.95
N ASP A 23 5.05 -20.41 6.20
CA ASP A 23 4.15 -21.03 5.22
C ASP A 23 3.31 -22.19 5.80
N GLY A 24 2.88 -22.05 7.06
CA GLY A 24 2.09 -23.07 7.78
C GLY A 24 2.90 -24.30 8.21
N ARG A 25 4.24 -24.24 8.15
CA ARG A 25 5.13 -25.32 8.56
C ARG A 25 6.03 -24.88 9.71
N HIS A 26 6.37 -25.83 10.56
CA HIS A 26 7.40 -25.67 11.58
C HIS A 26 8.78 -25.59 10.90
N ILE A 27 9.57 -24.58 11.27
CA ILE A 27 10.92 -24.35 10.74
C ILE A 27 11.95 -24.69 11.82
N SER A 28 11.78 -24.14 13.02
CA SER A 28 12.71 -24.34 14.13
C SER A 28 12.02 -24.08 15.47
N THR A 29 12.48 -24.75 16.52
CA THR A 29 12.17 -24.45 17.93
C THR A 29 13.46 -24.59 18.72
N LYS A 30 13.97 -23.49 19.27
CA LYS A 30 15.24 -23.47 20.02
C LYS A 30 15.22 -22.41 21.12
N PRO A 31 16.06 -22.57 22.17
CA PRO A 31 16.33 -21.50 23.13
C PRO A 31 16.78 -20.22 22.41
N ILE A 32 16.42 -19.03 22.92
CA ILE A 32 16.77 -17.76 22.28
C ILE A 32 18.29 -17.57 22.13
N GLY A 33 19.07 -18.09 23.07
CA GLY A 33 20.54 -18.01 23.07
C GLY A 33 21.21 -18.82 21.94
N GLU A 34 20.47 -19.72 21.29
CA GLU A 34 20.94 -20.45 20.10
C GLU A 34 20.61 -19.73 18.79
N HIS A 35 19.91 -18.60 18.85
CA HIS A 35 19.63 -17.74 17.71
C HIS A 35 20.53 -16.50 17.72
N SER A 36 21.01 -16.13 16.54
CA SER A 36 21.43 -14.75 16.26
C SER A 36 20.30 -14.04 15.52
N ASN A 37 20.38 -12.71 15.41
CA ASN A 37 19.44 -11.94 14.59
C ASN A 37 19.36 -12.53 13.17
N ASP A 38 20.50 -12.80 12.55
CA ASP A 38 20.56 -13.32 11.18
C ASP A 38 19.94 -14.71 11.04
N THR A 39 20.19 -15.63 11.97
CA THR A 39 19.63 -16.99 11.89
C THR A 39 18.13 -17.00 12.13
N LEU A 40 17.64 -16.20 13.08
CA LEU A 40 16.21 -16.07 13.34
C LEU A 40 15.49 -15.41 12.15
N ILE A 41 16.06 -14.36 11.57
CA ILE A 41 15.56 -13.75 10.33
C ILE A 41 15.50 -14.78 9.21
N GLN A 42 16.61 -15.52 8.98
CA GLN A 42 16.69 -16.52 7.93
C GLN A 42 15.63 -17.61 8.10
N ASP A 43 15.37 -18.06 9.33
CA ASP A 43 14.29 -19.02 9.62
C ASP A 43 12.92 -18.41 9.26
N MET A 44 12.68 -17.14 9.61
CA MET A 44 11.42 -16.43 9.33
C MET A 44 11.17 -16.19 7.83
N ILE A 45 12.19 -15.83 7.05
CA ILE A 45 12.03 -15.41 5.63
C ILE A 45 12.51 -16.44 4.60
N GLY A 46 13.28 -17.45 5.02
CA GLY A 46 13.76 -18.55 4.16
C GLY A 46 14.89 -18.22 3.20
N ARG A 47 15.56 -17.08 3.36
CA ARG A 47 16.71 -16.67 2.54
C ARG A 47 17.70 -15.86 3.37
N ARG A 48 18.98 -15.92 3.02
CA ARG A 48 20.01 -15.03 3.56
C ARG A 48 19.85 -13.62 2.97
N ILE A 49 20.00 -12.60 3.83
CA ILE A 49 19.89 -11.19 3.44
C ILE A 49 21.27 -10.70 2.99
N ASP A 50 21.74 -11.18 1.84
CA ASP A 50 23.08 -10.79 1.36
C ASP A 50 23.03 -9.60 0.39
N ASN A 51 21.85 -9.27 -0.18
CA ASN A 51 21.68 -8.17 -1.14
C ASN A 51 20.24 -7.66 -1.17
N LEU A 52 19.88 -6.67 -0.36
CA LEU A 52 18.48 -6.24 -0.26
C LEU A 52 18.01 -5.28 -1.36
N PHE A 53 18.88 -4.60 -2.10
CA PHE A 53 18.41 -3.69 -3.16
C PHE A 53 19.45 -3.56 -4.28
N PRO A 54 19.21 -4.07 -5.49
CA PRO A 54 19.88 -3.49 -6.64
C PRO A 54 19.40 -2.04 -6.71
N ARG A 55 20.28 -1.09 -6.38
CA ARG A 55 20.03 0.35 -6.61
C ARG A 55 19.93 0.58 -8.11
N GLN A 56 18.78 0.30 -8.70
CA GLN A 56 18.43 0.93 -9.97
C GLN A 56 18.18 2.40 -9.64
N ARG A 57 19.24 3.21 -9.70
CA ARG A 57 19.08 4.66 -9.80
C ARG A 57 18.39 4.90 -11.14
N GLY A 58 17.07 5.07 -11.12
CA GLY A 58 16.34 5.64 -12.25
C GLY A 58 17.04 6.94 -12.64
N ALA A 59 17.33 7.11 -13.93
CA ALA A 59 18.09 8.23 -14.42
C ALA A 59 17.48 9.55 -13.91
N ALA A 60 18.29 10.36 -13.24
CA ALA A 60 17.94 11.72 -12.84
C ALA A 60 17.71 12.55 -14.12
N GLY A 61 16.49 12.55 -14.64
CA GLY A 61 16.16 13.20 -15.91
C GLY A 61 14.69 13.13 -16.33
N GLY A 62 13.83 12.45 -15.57
CA GLY A 62 12.39 12.47 -15.81
C GLY A 62 11.79 13.86 -15.59
N LYS A 63 10.75 14.19 -16.39
CA LYS A 63 9.88 15.36 -16.14
C LYS A 63 9.29 15.29 -14.72
N VAL A 64 9.03 16.45 -14.12
CA VAL A 64 8.31 16.52 -12.84
C VAL A 64 6.90 15.97 -13.06
N ALA A 65 6.59 14.86 -12.40
CA ALA A 65 5.29 14.19 -12.51
C ALA A 65 4.34 14.68 -11.41
N LEU A 66 4.86 15.00 -10.23
CA LEU A 66 4.12 15.61 -9.13
C LEU A 66 4.94 16.78 -8.58
N SER A 67 4.32 17.96 -8.48
CA SER A 67 4.86 19.11 -7.76
C SER A 67 3.91 19.49 -6.64
N VAL A 68 4.46 19.67 -5.44
CA VAL A 68 3.76 20.17 -4.25
C VAL A 68 4.51 21.41 -3.79
N GLU A 69 3.83 22.54 -3.72
CA GLU A 69 4.43 23.83 -3.36
C GLU A 69 3.70 24.45 -2.18
N LYS A 70 4.43 24.68 -1.08
CA LYS A 70 3.96 25.34 0.14
C LYS A 70 2.61 24.82 0.65
N LEU A 71 2.44 23.50 0.59
CA LEU A 71 1.20 22.84 1.01
C LEU A 71 1.03 22.96 2.52
N SER A 72 -0.06 23.60 2.92
CA SER A 72 -0.47 23.70 4.31
C SER A 72 -1.90 23.21 4.49
N THR A 73 -2.19 22.67 5.66
CA THR A 73 -3.55 22.31 6.08
C THR A 73 -3.84 22.95 7.44
N ALA A 74 -5.07 22.80 7.94
CA ALA A 74 -5.42 23.36 9.25
C ALA A 74 -4.58 22.75 10.40
N ARG A 75 -4.05 21.53 10.23
CA ARG A 75 -3.25 20.81 11.23
C ARG A 75 -2.23 19.91 10.55
N LYS A 76 -1.06 19.75 11.16
CA LYS A 76 0.03 18.81 10.79
C LYS A 76 0.86 19.16 9.55
N LEU A 77 0.31 19.80 8.52
CA LEU A 77 1.11 20.22 7.35
C LEU A 77 1.33 21.72 7.34
N ASP A 78 2.59 22.13 7.22
CA ASP A 78 3.02 23.52 7.20
C ASP A 78 4.09 23.74 6.12
N GLU A 79 3.75 24.52 5.10
CA GLU A 79 4.58 24.91 3.95
C GLU A 79 5.36 23.76 3.28
N VAL A 80 4.78 22.56 3.22
CA VAL A 80 5.43 21.37 2.64
C VAL A 80 5.66 21.57 1.14
N SER A 81 6.91 21.40 0.70
CA SER A 81 7.29 21.55 -0.71
C SER A 81 8.22 20.45 -1.17
N PHE A 82 7.88 19.78 -2.27
CA PHE A 82 8.72 18.76 -2.90
C PHE A 82 8.25 18.48 -4.34
N GLU A 83 9.13 17.82 -5.11
CA GLU A 83 8.81 17.30 -6.43
C GLU A 83 9.07 15.79 -6.46
N ALA A 84 8.29 15.06 -7.25
CA ALA A 84 8.60 13.68 -7.65
C ALA A 84 8.61 13.59 -9.18
N ARG A 85 9.66 12.96 -9.73
CA ARG A 85 9.86 12.82 -11.17
C ARG A 85 9.24 11.53 -11.71
N ALA A 86 8.93 11.53 -13.00
CA ALA A 86 8.42 10.33 -13.67
C ALA A 86 9.38 9.14 -13.49
N GLY A 87 8.89 8.02 -12.95
CA GLY A 87 9.68 6.81 -12.66
C GLY A 87 10.43 6.83 -11.33
N GLU A 88 10.35 7.91 -10.56
CA GLU A 88 10.94 8.01 -9.23
C GLU A 88 10.04 7.37 -8.17
N VAL A 89 10.66 6.74 -7.17
CA VAL A 89 9.99 6.31 -5.94
C VAL A 89 10.45 7.25 -4.81
N LEU A 90 9.60 8.21 -4.45
CA LEU A 90 9.84 9.13 -3.34
C LEU A 90 9.23 8.58 -2.05
N GLY A 91 10.03 8.50 -0.98
CA GLY A 91 9.60 7.98 0.32
C GLY A 91 9.62 9.05 1.42
N PHE A 92 8.56 9.09 2.24
CA PHE A 92 8.48 9.93 3.43
C PHE A 92 8.60 9.08 4.70
N PHE A 93 9.45 9.50 5.62
CA PHE A 93 9.63 8.86 6.92
C PHE A 93 9.49 9.89 8.04
N GLY A 94 9.12 9.43 9.23
CA GLY A 94 8.91 10.29 10.38
C GLY A 94 8.20 9.54 11.50
N LEU A 95 8.19 10.13 12.70
CA LEU A 95 7.50 9.57 13.85
C LEU A 95 5.98 9.46 13.60
N MET A 96 5.29 8.72 14.47
CA MET A 96 3.84 8.71 14.47
C MET A 96 3.32 10.14 14.66
N GLY A 97 2.36 10.55 13.84
CA GLY A 97 1.81 11.92 13.87
C GLY A 97 2.58 12.95 13.05
N ALA A 98 3.69 12.60 12.39
CA ALA A 98 4.47 13.51 11.55
C ALA A 98 3.77 13.99 10.24
N GLY A 99 2.48 13.70 10.05
CA GLY A 99 1.71 14.18 8.90
C GLY A 99 1.79 13.31 7.64
N ARG A 100 2.34 12.09 7.69
CA ARG A 100 2.54 11.24 6.49
C ARG A 100 1.23 10.84 5.81
N THR A 101 0.26 10.38 6.59
CA THR A 101 -1.07 9.98 6.09
C THR A 101 -1.85 11.20 5.60
N GLU A 102 -1.77 12.30 6.35
CA GLU A 102 -2.42 13.57 6.00
C GLU A 102 -1.83 14.16 4.72
N LEU A 103 -0.52 14.04 4.52
CA LEU A 103 0.13 14.45 3.28
C LEU A 103 -0.40 13.65 2.09
N ALA A 104 -0.47 12.32 2.20
CA ALA A 104 -1.01 11.46 1.14
C ALA A 104 -2.49 11.78 0.84
N LYS A 105 -3.29 12.02 1.88
CA LYS A 105 -4.72 12.40 1.76
C LYS A 105 -4.90 13.79 1.16
N ALA A 106 -4.07 14.77 1.51
CA ALA A 106 -4.10 16.09 0.91
C ALA A 106 -3.72 16.01 -0.59
N ILE A 107 -2.68 15.25 -0.96
CA ILE A 107 -2.23 15.11 -2.36
C ILE A 107 -3.33 14.55 -3.27
N VAL A 108 -4.10 13.56 -2.81
CA VAL A 108 -5.21 12.99 -3.60
C VAL A 108 -6.45 13.90 -3.62
N GLY A 109 -6.47 14.99 -2.85
CA GLY A 109 -7.62 15.88 -2.77
C GLY A 109 -8.69 15.47 -1.74
N TYR A 110 -8.36 14.59 -0.79
CA TYR A 110 -9.27 14.13 0.26
C TYR A 110 -9.29 15.10 1.46
N ASP A 111 -8.12 15.41 2.03
CA ASP A 111 -8.02 16.36 3.14
C ASP A 111 -7.97 17.80 2.60
N PRO A 112 -8.75 18.75 3.16
CA PRO A 112 -8.77 20.13 2.70
C PRO A 112 -7.46 20.85 3.01
N ILE A 113 -6.97 21.62 2.02
CA ILE A 113 -5.78 22.46 2.15
C ILE A 113 -6.17 23.89 2.51
N THR A 114 -5.31 24.56 3.27
CA THR A 114 -5.47 25.98 3.62
C THR A 114 -4.61 26.89 2.76
N ALA A 115 -3.48 26.37 2.24
CA ALA A 115 -2.59 27.08 1.34
C ALA A 115 -1.78 26.10 0.48
N GLY A 116 -1.07 26.64 -0.51
CA GLY A 116 -0.20 25.90 -1.40
C GLY A 116 -0.86 25.40 -2.68
N THR A 117 -0.10 24.68 -3.48
CA THR A 117 -0.55 24.12 -4.75
C THR A 117 -0.04 22.71 -4.96
N ILE A 118 -0.83 21.89 -5.66
CA ILE A 118 -0.47 20.54 -6.08
C ILE A 118 -0.70 20.49 -7.59
N SER A 119 0.29 19.98 -8.33
CA SER A 119 0.21 19.80 -9.78
C SER A 119 0.71 18.41 -10.19
N VAL A 120 -0.01 17.77 -11.11
CA VAL A 120 0.34 16.46 -11.68
C VAL A 120 0.55 16.62 -13.17
N ASP A 121 1.72 16.22 -13.68
CA ASP A 121 2.12 16.39 -15.08
C ASP A 121 1.90 17.84 -15.59
N GLY A 122 2.18 18.82 -14.73
CA GLY A 122 1.99 20.25 -15.02
C GLY A 122 0.54 20.76 -14.91
N GLN A 123 -0.44 19.89 -14.64
CA GLN A 123 -1.84 20.28 -14.45
C GLN A 123 -2.15 20.45 -12.95
N ARG A 124 -2.66 21.61 -12.58
CA ARG A 124 -3.02 21.91 -11.19
C ARG A 124 -4.25 21.12 -10.74
N LEU A 125 -4.19 20.58 -9.53
CA LEU A 125 -5.32 19.97 -8.83
C LEU A 125 -6.34 21.06 -8.44
N THR A 126 -7.25 21.41 -9.36
CA THR A 126 -8.26 22.46 -9.16
C THR A 126 -9.61 22.06 -9.79
N PRO A 127 -10.72 22.08 -9.03
CA PRO A 127 -10.79 22.28 -7.57
C PRO A 127 -10.01 21.19 -6.81
N HIS A 128 -9.67 21.47 -5.55
CA HIS A 128 -8.96 20.53 -4.69
C HIS A 128 -9.92 19.47 -4.15
N ASP A 129 -10.20 18.45 -4.97
CA ASP A 129 -11.07 17.33 -4.63
C ASP A 129 -10.56 15.99 -5.18
N THR A 130 -11.03 14.89 -4.58
CA THR A 130 -10.66 13.52 -4.95
C THR A 130 -11.00 13.18 -6.40
N ARG A 131 -12.12 13.70 -6.90
CA ARG A 131 -12.56 13.48 -8.29
C ARG A 131 -11.55 14.05 -9.28
N THR A 132 -11.01 15.23 -9.02
CA THR A 132 -9.98 15.87 -9.84
C THR A 132 -8.66 15.15 -9.68
N GLY A 133 -8.29 14.74 -8.46
CA GLY A 133 -7.08 13.94 -8.21
C GLY A 133 -7.05 12.65 -9.02
N VAL A 134 -8.13 11.87 -8.97
CA VAL A 134 -8.27 10.64 -9.75
C VAL A 134 -8.24 10.92 -11.25
N ARG A 135 -8.90 11.99 -11.72
CA ARG A 135 -8.88 12.40 -13.15
C ARG A 135 -7.47 12.77 -13.62
N LEU A 136 -6.65 13.34 -12.75
CA LEU A 136 -5.24 13.66 -12.99
C LEU A 136 -4.32 12.43 -12.85
N GLY A 137 -4.86 11.26 -12.51
CA GLY A 137 -4.10 10.01 -12.42
C GLY A 137 -3.52 9.71 -11.03
N ILE A 138 -3.97 10.41 -9.98
CA ILE A 138 -3.55 10.12 -8.60
C ILE A 138 -4.38 8.95 -8.05
N GLY A 139 -3.69 7.90 -7.58
CA GLY A 139 -4.29 6.82 -6.79
C GLY A 139 -3.79 6.86 -5.34
N LEU A 140 -4.66 6.57 -4.38
CA LEU A 140 -4.31 6.45 -2.96
C LEU A 140 -4.48 5.01 -2.49
N LEU A 141 -3.42 4.42 -1.95
CA LEU A 141 -3.47 3.19 -1.18
C LEU A 141 -3.42 3.54 0.31
N THR A 142 -4.56 3.46 1.00
CA THR A 142 -4.67 3.84 2.41
C THR A 142 -3.99 2.85 3.36
N GLU A 143 -3.48 3.36 4.48
CA GLU A 143 -2.97 2.53 5.58
C GLU A 143 -4.09 1.77 6.31
N ASP A 144 -5.26 2.38 6.45
CA ASP A 144 -6.44 1.75 7.04
C ASP A 144 -7.30 1.10 5.97
N ARG A 145 -6.78 0.00 5.43
CA ARG A 145 -7.48 -0.78 4.40
C ARG A 145 -8.89 -1.23 4.80
N LYS A 146 -9.18 -1.34 6.11
CA LYS A 146 -10.46 -1.90 6.59
C LYS A 146 -11.55 -0.85 6.62
N SER A 147 -11.23 0.37 7.07
CA SER A 147 -12.21 1.44 7.19
C SER A 147 -12.29 2.32 5.94
N GLU A 148 -11.17 2.51 5.24
CA GLU A 148 -11.06 3.46 4.12
C GLU A 148 -10.84 2.79 2.76
N GLY A 149 -10.27 1.57 2.73
CA GLY A 149 -9.82 0.94 1.48
C GLY A 149 -10.80 -0.08 0.88
N LEU A 150 -11.47 -0.87 1.70
CA LEU A 150 -12.21 -2.04 1.25
C LEU A 150 -13.67 -2.00 1.69
N MET A 151 -14.55 -2.38 0.78
CA MET A 151 -15.95 -2.69 1.11
C MET A 151 -16.04 -4.16 1.49
N GLY A 152 -15.90 -4.44 2.79
CA GLY A 152 -15.78 -5.80 3.33
C GLY A 152 -16.89 -6.77 2.92
N GLU A 153 -18.11 -6.28 2.79
CA GLU A 153 -19.28 -7.06 2.39
C GLU A 153 -19.32 -7.36 0.88
N LEU A 154 -18.57 -6.61 0.06
CA LEU A 154 -18.53 -6.82 -1.37
C LEU A 154 -17.53 -7.93 -1.75
N PRO A 155 -17.79 -8.64 -2.86
CA PRO A 155 -16.85 -9.55 -3.48
C PRO A 155 -15.50 -8.94 -3.85
N VAL A 156 -14.52 -9.81 -4.08
CA VAL A 156 -13.20 -9.45 -4.60
C VAL A 156 -13.30 -8.65 -5.90
N PHE A 157 -14.12 -9.08 -6.87
CA PHE A 157 -14.16 -8.41 -8.16
C PHE A 157 -14.63 -6.96 -8.08
N GLN A 158 -15.62 -6.68 -7.24
CA GLN A 158 -16.12 -5.32 -7.05
C GLN A 158 -15.07 -4.46 -6.36
N ASN A 159 -14.41 -4.97 -5.31
CA ASN A 159 -13.35 -4.19 -4.65
C ASN A 159 -12.20 -3.87 -5.60
N ALA A 160 -11.79 -4.80 -6.46
CA ALA A 160 -10.71 -4.60 -7.42
C ALA A 160 -11.12 -3.63 -8.56
N SER A 161 -12.34 -3.74 -9.08
CA SER A 161 -12.77 -2.92 -10.23
C SER A 161 -13.30 -1.54 -9.84
N LEU A 162 -13.72 -1.31 -8.59
CA LEU A 162 -14.52 -0.15 -8.20
C LEU A 162 -13.90 1.20 -8.59
N ALA A 163 -12.59 1.37 -8.33
CA ALA A 163 -11.87 2.61 -8.64
C ALA A 163 -11.76 2.88 -10.15
N SER A 164 -11.91 1.85 -10.99
CA SER A 164 -11.80 1.90 -12.44
C SER A 164 -13.07 1.45 -13.16
N LEU A 165 -14.22 1.43 -12.47
CA LEU A 165 -15.48 0.85 -12.98
C LEU A 165 -15.92 1.46 -14.33
N GLY A 166 -15.59 2.73 -14.56
CA GLY A 166 -15.83 3.42 -15.84
C GLY A 166 -15.18 2.74 -17.05
N ALA A 167 -14.08 1.98 -16.88
CA ALA A 167 -13.44 1.22 -17.96
C ALA A 167 -14.26 0.00 -18.42
N PHE A 168 -15.22 -0.43 -17.58
CA PHE A 168 -16.12 -1.56 -17.82
C PHE A 168 -17.55 -1.13 -18.08
N ALA A 169 -17.88 0.17 -17.96
CA ALA A 169 -19.22 0.69 -18.16
C ALA A 169 -19.38 1.36 -19.54
N ARG A 170 -20.50 1.07 -20.21
CA ARG A 170 -20.90 1.74 -21.46
C ARG A 170 -22.38 2.13 -21.39
N MET A 171 -22.69 3.41 -21.63
CA MET A 171 -24.05 3.95 -21.57
C MET A 171 -24.78 3.61 -20.26
N GLY A 172 -24.07 3.59 -19.12
CA GLY A 172 -24.62 3.26 -17.80
C GLY A 172 -24.72 1.77 -17.48
N PHE A 173 -24.38 0.87 -18.41
CA PHE A 173 -24.38 -0.57 -18.18
C PHE A 173 -22.96 -1.11 -18.00
N ILE A 174 -22.76 -1.97 -17.02
CA ILE A 174 -21.47 -2.62 -16.76
C ILE A 174 -21.37 -3.89 -17.60
N ASP A 175 -20.30 -4.03 -18.37
CA ASP A 175 -19.89 -5.28 -19.00
C ASP A 175 -19.20 -6.16 -17.96
N THR A 176 -20.00 -6.94 -17.24
CA THR A 176 -19.53 -7.83 -16.16
C THR A 176 -18.57 -8.90 -16.67
N ALA A 177 -18.72 -9.35 -17.93
CA ALA A 177 -17.81 -10.31 -18.51
C ALA A 177 -16.42 -9.71 -18.74
N LYS A 178 -16.34 -8.46 -19.21
CA LYS A 178 -15.09 -7.72 -19.35
C LYS A 178 -14.46 -7.41 -17.99
N GLU A 179 -15.27 -6.99 -17.01
CA GLU A 179 -14.84 -6.75 -15.63
C GLU A 179 -14.21 -8.00 -15.01
N HIS A 180 -14.93 -9.13 -15.00
CA HIS A 180 -14.43 -10.38 -14.41
C HIS A 180 -13.14 -10.87 -15.08
N ARG A 181 -13.02 -10.75 -16.41
CA ARG A 181 -11.79 -11.11 -17.13
C ARG A 181 -10.60 -10.24 -16.68
N ALA A 182 -10.81 -8.94 -16.55
CA ALA A 182 -9.76 -8.02 -16.12
C ALA A 182 -9.34 -8.26 -14.67
N VAL A 183 -10.31 -8.45 -13.77
CA VAL A 183 -10.03 -8.79 -12.36
C VAL A 183 -9.29 -10.12 -12.26
N GLN A 184 -9.68 -11.14 -13.05
CA GLN A 184 -9.00 -12.43 -13.02
C GLN A 184 -7.51 -12.32 -13.40
N ASP A 185 -7.18 -11.52 -14.43
CA ASP A 185 -5.78 -11.24 -14.79
C ASP A 185 -4.99 -10.66 -13.60
N TYR A 186 -5.57 -9.73 -12.86
CA TYR A 186 -4.93 -9.18 -11.66
C TYR A 186 -4.81 -10.17 -10.51
N VAL A 187 -5.83 -11.01 -10.29
CA VAL A 187 -5.78 -12.10 -9.30
C VAL A 187 -4.61 -13.04 -9.59
N ASP A 188 -4.40 -13.39 -10.86
CA ASP A 188 -3.33 -14.27 -11.29
C ASP A 188 -1.95 -13.59 -11.18
N ARG A 189 -1.83 -12.35 -11.66
CA ARG A 189 -0.59 -11.56 -11.63
C ARG A 189 -0.12 -11.26 -10.21
N PHE A 190 -1.02 -10.86 -9.32
CA PHE A 190 -0.69 -10.58 -7.91
C PHE A 190 -0.75 -11.82 -7.03
N ARG A 191 -1.13 -12.98 -7.58
CA ARG A 191 -1.30 -14.25 -6.86
C ARG A 191 -2.18 -14.07 -5.63
N ILE A 192 -3.37 -13.52 -5.83
CA ILE A 192 -4.37 -13.31 -4.79
C ILE A 192 -4.99 -14.66 -4.47
N LYS A 193 -4.77 -15.15 -3.25
CA LYS A 193 -5.36 -16.41 -2.80
C LYS A 193 -6.82 -16.17 -2.43
N THR A 194 -7.72 -16.45 -3.37
CA THR A 194 -9.17 -16.42 -3.18
C THR A 194 -9.81 -17.67 -3.80
N PRO A 195 -10.84 -18.28 -3.18
CA PRO A 195 -11.56 -19.41 -3.77
C PRO A 195 -12.29 -19.04 -5.07
N SER A 196 -12.75 -17.79 -5.18
CA SER A 196 -13.38 -17.24 -6.38
C SER A 196 -13.36 -15.72 -6.37
N LEU A 197 -13.68 -15.10 -7.50
CA LEU A 197 -13.92 -13.66 -7.61
C LEU A 197 -15.13 -13.19 -6.79
N PHE A 198 -16.07 -14.09 -6.52
CA PHE A 198 -17.33 -13.82 -5.81
C PHE A 198 -17.18 -13.92 -4.28
N GLN A 199 -16.02 -14.34 -3.79
CA GLN A 199 -15.72 -14.40 -2.37
C GLN A 199 -15.76 -12.99 -1.76
N GLN A 200 -16.44 -12.83 -0.61
CA GLN A 200 -16.39 -11.56 0.13
C GLN A 200 -14.97 -11.26 0.60
N VAL A 201 -14.51 -10.02 0.38
CA VAL A 201 -13.12 -9.62 0.67
C VAL A 201 -12.79 -9.69 2.16
N LYS A 202 -13.78 -9.49 3.04
CA LYS A 202 -13.60 -9.59 4.51
C LYS A 202 -13.10 -10.96 4.99
N ASN A 203 -13.39 -12.02 4.23
CA ASN A 203 -13.00 -13.39 4.57
C ASN A 203 -11.60 -13.77 4.08
N LEU A 204 -10.92 -12.89 3.32
CA LEU A 204 -9.54 -13.09 2.92
C LEU A 204 -8.57 -12.70 4.04
N SER A 205 -7.37 -13.28 4.04
CA SER A 205 -6.30 -12.83 4.93
C SER A 205 -5.90 -11.39 4.65
N GLY A 206 -5.36 -10.68 5.65
CA GLY A 206 -4.97 -9.27 5.50
C GLY A 206 -4.02 -8.99 4.33
N GLY A 207 -3.09 -9.90 4.05
CA GLY A 207 -2.19 -9.79 2.89
C GLY A 207 -2.91 -9.93 1.55
N ASN A 208 -3.93 -10.79 1.45
CA ASN A 208 -4.73 -10.90 0.22
C ASN A 208 -5.69 -9.72 0.07
N GLN A 209 -6.26 -9.22 1.16
CA GLN A 209 -7.01 -7.96 1.18
C GLN A 209 -6.19 -6.80 0.61
N GLN A 210 -4.92 -6.67 1.03
CA GLN A 210 -4.04 -5.62 0.52
C GLN A 210 -3.73 -5.80 -0.98
N LYS A 211 -3.57 -7.04 -1.46
CA LYS A 211 -3.39 -7.30 -2.89
C LYS A 211 -4.62 -6.94 -3.73
N VAL A 212 -5.82 -7.21 -3.21
CA VAL A 212 -7.09 -6.81 -3.86
C VAL A 212 -7.21 -5.29 -3.95
N LEU A 213 -6.66 -4.55 -3.00
CA LEU A 213 -6.68 -3.09 -3.03
C LEU A 213 -5.72 -2.47 -4.08
N ILE A 214 -4.73 -3.24 -4.53
CA ILE A 214 -3.73 -2.80 -5.52
C ILE A 214 -4.16 -3.11 -6.95
N SER A 215 -5.02 -4.11 -7.13
CA SER A 215 -5.51 -4.58 -8.44
C SER A 215 -6.40 -3.61 -9.18
#